data_AF-A0A645DIX2-F1
#
_entry.id   AF-A0A645DIX2-F1
#
_cell.length_a   1.000
_cell.length_b   1.000
_cell.length_c   1.000
_cell.angle_alpha   90.00
_cell.angle_beta   90.00
_cell.angle_gamma   90.00
#
_symmetry.space_group_name_H-M   'P 1'
#
loop_
_entity.id
_entity.type
_entity.pdbx_description
1 polymer ?
#
loop_
_entity_poly.entity_id
_entity_poly.type
_entity_poly.pdbx_seq_one_letter_code
_entity_poly.pdbx_strand_id
1 'polypeptide(L)'
;MDSKHTLPDFLKNAEGEFPMLTPDYIYDYFEMLLRKEHYNTETYKLYRLTSKVLNVVEPASLEAKIIKTIALIYVIEQFEKLPPTYDTILNAFDFSYEIKNIRTALSNLIDNECIVYLKRSNGYLRIKESSGVDIQKEIEKQIERTKATLSVKDILNRASFDSYMYPTAYNDENEITRYFNFTFIDSEEFFATDNWSIKLESTTGEGVIYAIIPKNKAEIAELRKALLSGEHNNQRAVFVIPNSYTEIEKIAYEYDAVKLLKQTAVEDPLLADEYDIFIEDLEEVVSSFILSYTRPEIGGAEYYYESEKQTLKRKAQLSGLLSAICKKMFAFTPVINNEAINKNELPTVAINSRNKI
;
A
#
# COMPACT_ATOMS: atom_id res chain seq x y z
N MET A 1 -45.69 -21.85 9.67
CA MET A 1 -44.51 -21.05 10.02
C MET A 1 -44.50 -19.87 9.08
N ASP A 2 -44.84 -18.67 9.55
CA ASP A 2 -44.66 -17.46 8.74
C ASP A 2 -43.15 -17.22 8.61
N SER A 3 -42.63 -17.45 7.40
CA SER A 3 -41.23 -17.25 7.07
C SER A 3 -40.95 -15.75 6.93
N LYS A 4 -40.38 -15.16 7.97
CA LYS A 4 -39.95 -13.75 8.03
C LYS A 4 -38.84 -13.44 7.02
N HIS A 5 -38.77 -12.19 6.58
CA HIS A 5 -37.74 -11.68 5.64
C HIS A 5 -37.77 -12.36 4.25
N THR A 6 -38.88 -12.99 3.88
CA THR A 6 -39.08 -13.58 2.56
C THR A 6 -39.81 -12.63 1.62
N LEU A 7 -39.75 -12.87 0.30
CA LEU A 7 -40.52 -12.06 -0.66
C LEU A 7 -42.03 -11.99 -0.33
N PRO A 8 -42.72 -13.10 0.05
CA PRO A 8 -44.11 -13.02 0.50
C PRO A 8 -44.32 -12.18 1.76
N ASP A 9 -43.36 -12.17 2.70
CA ASP A 9 -43.42 -11.34 3.90
C ASP A 9 -43.23 -9.85 3.56
N PHE A 10 -42.28 -9.53 2.66
CA PHE A 10 -42.11 -8.18 2.13
C PHE A 10 -43.38 -7.67 1.45
N LEU A 11 -43.95 -8.44 0.51
CA LEU A 11 -45.16 -8.04 -0.22
C LEU A 11 -46.39 -7.80 0.66
N LYS A 12 -46.46 -8.44 1.85
CA LYS A 12 -47.55 -8.23 2.82
C LYS A 12 -47.40 -6.93 3.61
N ASN A 13 -46.17 -6.51 3.87
CA ASN A 13 -45.85 -5.37 4.74
C ASN A 13 -45.40 -4.13 3.96
N ALA A 14 -45.22 -4.25 2.65
CA ALA A 14 -44.74 -3.17 1.81
C ALA A 14 -45.79 -2.06 1.66
N GLU A 15 -45.36 -0.81 1.90
CA GLU A 15 -46.19 0.39 1.78
C GLU A 15 -45.78 1.23 0.56
N GLY A 16 -46.73 1.99 0.00
CA GLY A 16 -46.51 2.88 -1.15
C GLY A 16 -46.93 2.28 -2.51
N GLU A 17 -46.92 3.11 -3.54
CA GLU A 17 -47.34 2.70 -4.91
C GLU A 17 -46.34 1.75 -5.57
N PHE A 18 -45.05 1.85 -5.24
CA PHE A 18 -44.00 1.02 -5.83
C PHE A 18 -42.88 0.68 -4.82
N PRO A 19 -43.13 -0.26 -3.91
CA PRO A 19 -42.16 -0.63 -2.89
C PRO A 19 -41.00 -1.42 -3.51
N MET A 20 -39.77 -0.92 -3.33
CA MET A 20 -38.55 -1.56 -3.79
C MET A 20 -37.88 -2.37 -2.69
N LEU A 21 -37.34 -3.53 -3.07
CA LEU A 21 -36.54 -4.36 -2.18
C LEU A 21 -35.09 -3.88 -2.23
N THR A 22 -34.61 -3.37 -1.10
CA THR A 22 -33.24 -2.89 -0.93
C THR A 22 -32.30 -4.00 -0.46
N PRO A 23 -30.97 -3.90 -0.70
CA PRO A 23 -30.05 -5.01 -0.42
C PRO A 23 -29.99 -5.48 1.04
N ASP A 24 -30.36 -4.64 2.01
CA ASP A 24 -30.46 -5.01 3.43
C ASP A 24 -31.46 -6.15 3.69
N TYR A 25 -32.53 -6.26 2.89
CA TYR A 25 -33.47 -7.39 2.99
C TYR A 25 -32.80 -8.72 2.62
N ILE A 26 -31.86 -8.70 1.68
CA ILE A 26 -31.11 -9.90 1.29
C ILE A 26 -30.22 -10.33 2.45
N TYR A 27 -29.55 -9.38 3.11
CA TYR A 27 -28.78 -9.68 4.31
C TYR A 27 -29.65 -10.33 5.39
N ASP A 28 -30.82 -9.75 5.69
CA ASP A 28 -31.73 -10.27 6.71
C ASP A 28 -32.24 -11.68 6.39
N TYR A 29 -32.52 -11.97 5.11
CA TYR A 29 -32.92 -13.30 4.66
C TYR A 29 -31.82 -14.35 4.89
N PHE A 30 -30.56 -13.98 4.62
CA PHE A 30 -29.41 -14.87 4.77
C PHE A 30 -28.77 -14.85 6.17
N GLU A 31 -29.19 -13.96 7.07
CA GLU A 31 -28.56 -13.75 8.39
C GLU A 31 -28.45 -15.05 9.19
N MET A 32 -29.51 -15.87 9.20
CA MET A 32 -29.50 -17.16 9.92
C MET A 32 -28.44 -18.12 9.38
N LEU A 33 -28.15 -18.07 8.08
CA LEU A 33 -27.11 -18.89 7.46
C LEU A 33 -25.72 -18.34 7.82
N LEU A 34 -25.52 -17.02 7.72
CA LEU A 34 -24.28 -16.35 8.15
C LEU A 34 -23.94 -16.66 9.62
N ARG A 35 -24.94 -16.67 10.50
CA ARG A 35 -24.79 -17.01 11.92
C ARG A 35 -24.35 -18.46 12.17
N LYS A 36 -24.72 -19.38 11.27
CA LYS A 36 -24.43 -20.82 11.38
C LYS A 36 -23.08 -21.21 10.78
N GLU A 37 -22.40 -20.29 10.11
CA GLU A 37 -21.03 -20.48 9.64
C GLU A 37 -20.09 -20.86 10.78
N HIS A 38 -19.02 -21.58 10.45
CA HIS A 38 -18.04 -22.00 11.44
C HIS A 38 -17.28 -20.79 11.99
N TYR A 39 -17.04 -20.74 13.31
CA TYR A 39 -16.53 -19.54 13.99
C TYR A 39 -15.17 -19.00 13.51
N ASN A 40 -14.41 -19.83 12.80
CA ASN A 40 -13.11 -19.47 12.21
C ASN A 40 -13.20 -18.89 10.80
N THR A 41 -14.38 -18.87 10.16
CA THR A 41 -14.52 -18.32 8.80
C THR A 41 -14.58 -16.80 8.81
N GLU A 42 -14.06 -16.17 7.76
CA GLU A 42 -14.15 -14.72 7.59
C GLU A 42 -15.60 -14.25 7.52
N THR A 43 -16.48 -15.04 6.89
CA THR A 43 -17.93 -14.78 6.85
C THR A 43 -18.53 -14.71 8.26
N TYR A 44 -18.17 -15.64 9.17
CA TYR A 44 -18.67 -15.60 10.55
C TYR A 44 -18.09 -14.41 11.33
N LYS A 45 -16.80 -14.11 11.16
CA LYS A 45 -16.16 -12.94 11.79
C LYS A 45 -16.82 -11.64 11.36
N LEU A 46 -17.07 -11.49 10.06
CA LEU A 46 -17.79 -10.36 9.49
C LEU A 46 -19.22 -10.28 10.04
N TYR A 47 -19.97 -11.38 10.06
CA TYR A 47 -21.30 -11.44 10.68
C TYR A 47 -21.27 -10.93 12.13
N ARG A 48 -20.33 -11.45 12.94
CA ARG A 48 -20.19 -11.06 14.35
C ARG A 48 -19.92 -9.56 14.49
N LEU A 49 -19.03 -9.02 13.67
CA LEU A 49 -18.73 -7.60 13.63
C LEU A 49 -19.97 -6.77 13.25
N THR A 50 -20.64 -7.15 12.16
CA THR A 50 -21.87 -6.49 11.69
C THR A 50 -22.95 -6.51 12.76
N SER A 51 -23.19 -7.65 13.44
CA SER A 51 -24.18 -7.74 14.52
C SER A 51 -23.85 -6.85 15.71
N LYS A 52 -22.57 -6.72 16.09
CA LYS A 52 -22.16 -5.82 17.17
C LYS A 52 -22.45 -4.36 16.80
N VAL A 53 -22.04 -3.97 15.60
CA VAL A 53 -22.20 -2.61 15.07
C VAL A 53 -23.68 -2.26 14.88
N LEU A 54 -24.52 -3.22 14.49
CA LEU A 54 -25.97 -3.00 14.41
C LEU A 54 -26.63 -2.73 15.76
N ASN A 55 -26.04 -3.14 16.89
CA ASN A 55 -26.61 -2.87 18.21
C ASN A 55 -26.41 -1.43 18.69
N VAL A 56 -25.51 -0.66 18.06
CA VAL A 56 -25.26 0.75 18.42
C VAL A 56 -26.05 1.73 17.58
N VAL A 57 -26.72 1.27 16.52
CA VAL A 57 -27.58 2.08 15.65
C VAL A 57 -29.05 1.74 15.85
N GLU A 58 -29.95 2.65 15.47
CA GLU A 58 -31.38 2.38 15.52
C GLU A 58 -31.78 1.28 14.51
N PRO A 59 -32.46 0.18 14.93
CA PRO A 59 -32.64 -1.01 14.09
C PRO A 59 -33.33 -0.80 12.73
N ALA A 60 -34.16 0.24 12.59
CA ALA A 60 -34.90 0.54 11.37
C ALA A 60 -34.34 1.76 10.60
N SER A 61 -33.20 2.30 11.05
CA SER A 61 -32.60 3.49 10.44
C SER A 61 -31.94 3.19 9.09
N LEU A 62 -31.68 4.25 8.32
CA LEU A 62 -30.95 4.12 7.06
C LEU A 62 -29.50 3.65 7.29
N GLU A 63 -28.90 4.06 8.40
CA GLU A 63 -27.59 3.63 8.86
C GLU A 63 -27.52 2.10 9.01
N ALA A 64 -28.51 1.49 9.70
CA ALA A 64 -28.60 0.03 9.85
C ALA A 64 -28.70 -0.69 8.50
N LYS A 65 -29.46 -0.14 7.56
CA LYS A 65 -29.59 -0.70 6.20
C LYS A 65 -28.29 -0.61 5.42
N ILE A 66 -27.58 0.52 5.51
CA ILE A 66 -26.28 0.71 4.87
C ILE A 66 -25.25 -0.27 5.41
N ILE A 67 -25.18 -0.45 6.74
CA ILE A 67 -24.28 -1.42 7.38
C ILE A 67 -24.53 -2.84 6.83
N LYS A 68 -25.79 -3.27 6.76
CA LYS A 68 -26.17 -4.59 6.21
C LYS A 68 -25.76 -4.73 4.74
N THR A 69 -25.95 -3.69 3.94
CA THR A 69 -25.54 -3.67 2.52
C THR A 69 -24.02 -3.77 2.38
N ILE A 70 -23.25 -3.02 3.17
CA ILE A 70 -21.78 -3.14 3.16
C ILE A 70 -21.37 -4.56 3.54
N ALA A 71 -21.92 -5.11 4.63
CA ALA A 71 -21.63 -6.48 5.06
C ALA A 71 -21.92 -7.50 3.95
N LEU A 72 -23.08 -7.37 3.28
CA LEU A 72 -23.45 -8.24 2.17
C LEU A 72 -22.45 -8.18 1.01
N ILE A 73 -21.96 -6.99 0.66
CA ILE A 73 -20.94 -6.83 -0.40
C ILE A 73 -19.65 -7.57 -0.02
N TYR A 74 -19.20 -7.46 1.24
CA TYR A 74 -18.01 -8.18 1.73
C TYR A 74 -18.24 -9.69 1.89
N VAL A 75 -19.47 -10.16 2.06
CA VAL A 75 -19.77 -11.61 2.00
C VAL A 75 -19.65 -12.12 0.56
N ILE A 76 -20.00 -11.31 -0.43
CA ILE A 76 -19.97 -11.69 -1.86
C ILE A 76 -18.56 -11.63 -2.44
N GLU A 77 -17.72 -10.70 -1.98
CA GLU A 77 -16.31 -10.49 -2.41
C GLU A 77 -16.12 -10.29 -3.94
N GLN A 78 -17.13 -9.80 -4.65
CA GLN A 78 -17.06 -9.51 -6.09
C GLN A 78 -16.85 -8.01 -6.34
N PHE A 79 -15.78 -7.44 -5.77
CA PHE A 79 -15.56 -5.98 -5.76
C PHE A 79 -15.40 -5.36 -7.17
N GLU A 80 -14.94 -6.13 -8.16
CA GLU A 80 -14.89 -5.71 -9.56
C GLU A 80 -16.27 -5.39 -10.16
N LYS A 81 -17.32 -6.00 -9.61
CA LYS A 81 -18.71 -5.81 -10.07
C LYS A 81 -19.50 -4.92 -9.13
N LEU A 82 -19.26 -5.05 -7.84
CA LEU A 82 -20.00 -4.36 -6.79
C LEU A 82 -19.03 -3.92 -5.69
N PRO A 83 -18.26 -2.85 -5.91
CA PRO A 83 -17.34 -2.34 -4.89
C PRO A 83 -18.14 -1.61 -3.81
N PRO A 84 -17.77 -1.69 -2.51
CA PRO A 84 -18.49 -1.02 -1.43
C PRO A 84 -18.14 0.47 -1.37
N THR A 85 -18.31 1.21 -2.47
CA THR A 85 -18.01 2.64 -2.54
C THR A 85 -19.18 3.50 -2.11
N TYR A 86 -18.91 4.77 -1.83
CA TYR A 86 -19.94 5.78 -1.56
C TYR A 86 -21.02 5.82 -2.67
N ASP A 87 -20.61 5.79 -3.93
CA ASP A 87 -21.53 5.82 -5.08
C ASP A 87 -22.34 4.53 -5.19
N THR A 88 -21.75 3.37 -4.89
CA THR A 88 -22.48 2.11 -4.86
C THR A 88 -23.57 2.11 -3.80
N ILE A 89 -23.30 2.65 -2.60
CA ILE A 89 -24.31 2.77 -1.56
C ILE A 89 -25.39 3.79 -1.95
N LEU A 90 -25.02 4.94 -2.54
CA LEU A 90 -25.99 5.91 -3.06
C LEU A 90 -26.96 5.26 -4.06
N ASN A 91 -26.42 4.59 -5.08
CA ASN A 91 -27.22 3.95 -6.13
C ASN A 91 -28.07 2.79 -5.61
N ALA A 92 -27.70 2.17 -4.48
CA ALA A 92 -28.48 1.10 -3.86
C ALA A 92 -29.74 1.62 -3.15
N PHE A 93 -29.79 2.90 -2.79
CA PHE A 93 -30.85 3.47 -1.94
C PHE A 93 -31.55 4.71 -2.53
N ASP A 94 -31.04 5.32 -3.59
CA ASP A 94 -31.57 6.57 -4.19
C ASP A 94 -33.01 6.45 -4.73
N PHE A 95 -33.48 5.24 -5.04
CA PHE A 95 -34.87 4.98 -5.38
C PHE A 95 -35.83 5.01 -4.18
N SER A 96 -35.32 4.73 -2.97
CA SER A 96 -36.14 4.62 -1.74
C SER A 96 -35.95 5.80 -0.79
N TYR A 97 -34.87 6.56 -0.94
CA TYR A 97 -34.47 7.64 -0.04
C TYR A 97 -33.92 8.82 -0.82
N GLU A 98 -34.17 10.03 -0.33
CA GLU A 98 -33.50 11.22 -0.87
C GLU A 98 -31.99 11.11 -0.72
N ILE A 99 -31.25 11.47 -1.77
CA ILE A 99 -29.77 11.45 -1.79
C ILE A 99 -29.17 12.14 -0.56
N LYS A 100 -29.75 13.27 -0.12
CA LYS A 100 -29.28 14.00 1.06
C LYS A 100 -29.33 13.16 2.34
N ASN A 101 -30.37 12.34 2.50
CA ASN A 101 -30.54 11.48 3.67
C ASN A 101 -29.52 10.34 3.66
N ILE A 102 -29.27 9.75 2.48
CA ILE A 102 -28.24 8.72 2.32
C ILE A 102 -26.85 9.29 2.64
N ARG A 103 -26.54 10.49 2.14
CA ARG A 103 -25.27 11.16 2.43
C ARG A 103 -25.10 11.44 3.92
N THR A 104 -26.17 11.88 4.58
CA THR A 104 -26.16 12.17 6.02
C THR A 104 -25.94 10.88 6.82
N ALA A 105 -26.61 9.78 6.47
CA ALA A 105 -26.42 8.49 7.11
C ALA A 105 -24.98 7.97 6.93
N LEU A 106 -24.41 8.08 5.73
CA LEU A 106 -23.00 7.73 5.48
C LEU A 106 -22.03 8.58 6.32
N SER A 107 -22.24 9.91 6.38
CA SER A 107 -21.43 10.78 7.25
C SER A 107 -21.58 10.44 8.73
N ASN A 108 -22.79 10.09 9.20
CA ASN A 108 -22.98 9.65 10.58
C ASN A 108 -22.18 8.37 10.88
N LEU A 109 -22.24 7.37 10.00
CA LEU A 109 -21.52 6.11 10.13
C LEU A 109 -19.99 6.28 10.15
N ILE A 110 -19.48 7.23 9.37
CA ILE A 110 -18.04 7.49 9.21
C ILE A 110 -17.51 8.41 10.32
N ASP A 111 -18.18 9.54 10.55
CA ASP A 111 -17.65 10.64 11.36
C ASP A 111 -18.15 10.63 12.81
N ASN A 112 -19.42 10.25 13.04
CA ASN A 112 -20.05 10.35 14.36
C ASN A 112 -19.96 9.03 15.13
N GLU A 113 -20.42 7.96 14.52
CA GLU A 113 -20.43 6.63 15.13
C GLU A 113 -19.08 5.93 14.96
N CYS A 114 -18.28 6.35 13.97
CA CYS A 114 -16.94 5.82 13.70
C CYS A 114 -16.92 4.28 13.52
N ILE A 115 -17.98 3.72 12.94
CA ILE A 115 -18.15 2.28 12.72
C ILE A 115 -17.99 1.88 11.25
N VAL A 116 -17.82 2.85 10.37
CA VAL A 116 -17.45 2.64 8.97
C VAL A 116 -16.20 3.44 8.65
N TYR A 117 -15.18 2.76 8.13
CA TYR A 117 -13.95 3.36 7.64
C TYR A 117 -14.01 3.52 6.12
N LEU A 118 -13.64 4.71 5.62
CA LEU A 118 -13.45 4.96 4.20
C LEU A 118 -11.97 4.78 3.84
N LYS A 119 -11.64 3.65 3.19
CA LYS A 119 -10.29 3.34 2.70
C LYS A 119 -9.81 4.39 1.72
N ARG A 120 -8.56 4.82 1.84
CA ARG A 120 -7.91 5.78 0.95
C ARG A 120 -7.26 5.14 -0.27
N SER A 121 -6.89 3.87 -0.17
CA SER A 121 -6.34 3.09 -1.27
C SER A 121 -7.29 2.96 -2.46
N ASN A 122 -8.57 2.71 -2.19
CA ASN A 122 -9.55 2.33 -3.21
C ASN A 122 -10.96 2.92 -3.00
N GLY A 123 -11.18 3.74 -1.96
CA GLY A 123 -12.47 4.36 -1.67
C GLY A 123 -13.52 3.40 -1.11
N TYR A 124 -13.11 2.23 -0.62
CA TYR A 124 -14.04 1.24 -0.08
C TYR A 124 -14.47 1.61 1.34
N LEU A 125 -15.77 1.50 1.60
CA LEU A 125 -16.35 1.53 2.92
C LEU A 125 -16.12 0.17 3.58
N ARG A 126 -15.60 0.14 4.80
CA ARG A 126 -15.36 -1.09 5.58
C ARG A 126 -15.94 -0.91 6.98
N ILE A 127 -16.73 -1.88 7.43
CA ILE A 127 -17.25 -1.89 8.80
C ILE A 127 -16.08 -2.11 9.76
N LYS A 128 -16.05 -1.38 10.87
CA LYS A 128 -15.10 -1.56 11.97
C LYS A 128 -15.80 -1.46 13.32
N GLU A 129 -15.19 -2.07 14.33
CA GLU A 129 -15.56 -1.84 15.73
C GLU A 129 -14.73 -0.66 16.24
N SER A 130 -15.33 0.22 17.03
CA SER A 130 -14.64 1.37 17.61
C SER A 130 -14.10 0.98 18.99
N SER A 131 -12.80 1.19 19.21
CA SER A 131 -12.17 1.08 20.53
C SER A 131 -12.56 2.22 21.48
N GLY A 132 -13.24 3.26 20.98
CA GLY A 132 -13.51 4.50 21.71
C GLY A 132 -12.31 5.46 21.79
N VAL A 133 -11.17 5.06 21.22
CA VAL A 133 -10.00 5.94 21.06
C VAL A 133 -10.15 6.75 19.78
N ASP A 134 -9.85 8.04 19.86
CA ASP A 134 -9.74 8.90 18.68
C ASP A 134 -8.42 8.61 17.96
N ILE A 135 -8.47 7.63 17.05
CA ILE A 135 -7.30 7.18 16.28
C ILE A 135 -6.69 8.32 15.47
N GLN A 136 -7.51 9.17 14.84
CA GLN A 136 -6.99 10.27 14.01
C GLN A 136 -6.15 11.22 14.85
N LYS A 137 -6.65 11.59 16.04
CA LYS A 137 -5.93 12.47 16.94
C LYS A 137 -4.64 11.84 17.49
N GLU A 138 -4.64 10.55 17.81
CA GLU A 138 -3.41 9.88 18.26
C GLU A 138 -2.38 9.76 17.13
N ILE A 139 -2.83 9.55 15.87
CA ILE A 139 -1.96 9.59 14.70
C ILE A 139 -1.32 10.98 14.55
N GLU A 140 -2.11 12.06 14.58
CA GLU A 140 -1.61 13.43 14.44
C GLU A 140 -0.55 13.76 15.49
N LYS A 141 -0.85 13.45 16.77
CA LYS A 141 0.07 13.61 17.89
C LYS A 141 1.36 12.79 17.74
N GLN A 142 1.26 11.57 17.18
CA GLN A 142 2.43 10.75 16.93
C GLN A 142 3.27 11.29 15.78
N ILE A 143 2.66 11.82 14.71
CA ILE A 143 3.36 12.49 13.60
C ILE A 143 4.11 13.72 14.10
N GLU A 144 3.49 14.56 14.93
CA GLU A 144 4.16 15.75 15.51
C GLU A 144 5.45 15.39 16.28
N ARG A 145 5.47 14.22 16.92
CA ARG A 145 6.65 13.72 17.65
C ARG A 145 7.76 13.21 16.73
N THR A 146 7.42 12.58 15.61
CA THR A 146 8.40 11.91 14.73
C THR A 146 8.88 12.78 13.58
N LYS A 147 8.08 13.75 13.12
CA LYS A 147 8.35 14.57 11.92
C LYS A 147 9.67 15.38 12.01
N ALA A 148 10.16 15.67 13.20
CA ALA A 148 11.42 16.39 13.39
C ALA A 148 12.68 15.55 13.10
N THR A 149 12.59 14.22 13.24
CA THR A 149 13.74 13.31 13.15
C THR A 149 13.65 12.32 12.00
N LEU A 150 12.50 12.22 11.36
CA LEU A 150 12.20 11.20 10.37
C LEU A 150 11.70 11.87 9.09
N SER A 151 12.29 11.53 7.95
CA SER A 151 11.87 12.04 6.65
C SER A 151 11.02 11.05 5.88
N VAL A 152 10.32 11.53 4.84
CA VAL A 152 9.49 10.69 3.96
C VAL A 152 10.32 9.61 3.28
N LYS A 153 11.52 9.94 2.77
CA LYS A 153 12.42 8.94 2.18
C LYS A 153 12.81 7.85 3.18
N ASP A 154 13.00 8.17 4.47
CA ASP A 154 13.35 7.18 5.49
C ASP A 154 12.20 6.20 5.73
N ILE A 155 10.96 6.69 5.71
CA ILE A 155 9.76 5.85 5.82
C ILE A 155 9.65 4.94 4.60
N LEU A 156 9.77 5.49 3.40
CA LEU A 156 9.65 4.71 2.15
C LEU A 156 10.77 3.68 2.01
N ASN A 157 12.01 4.02 2.38
CA ASN A 157 13.14 3.10 2.37
C ASN A 157 12.95 1.95 3.38
N ARG A 158 12.39 2.22 4.58
CA ARG A 158 12.04 1.17 5.56
C ARG A 158 10.85 0.31 5.12
N ALA A 159 9.91 0.88 4.37
CA ALA A 159 8.74 0.17 3.85
C ALA A 159 9.04 -0.66 2.59
N SER A 160 10.10 -0.33 1.85
CA SER A 160 10.45 -1.01 0.60
C SER A 160 11.01 -2.41 0.85
N PHE A 161 10.24 -3.44 0.51
CA PHE A 161 10.67 -4.84 0.55
C PHE A 161 11.73 -5.18 -0.49
N ASP A 162 11.74 -4.48 -1.65
CA ASP A 162 12.69 -4.68 -2.76
C ASP A 162 13.84 -3.64 -2.69
N SER A 163 14.60 -3.62 -1.59
CA SER A 163 15.75 -2.70 -1.45
C SER A 163 16.94 -3.05 -2.35
N TYR A 164 16.86 -4.14 -3.12
CA TYR A 164 17.93 -4.63 -3.98
C TYR A 164 17.40 -5.09 -5.34
N MET A 165 18.16 -4.80 -6.39
CA MET A 165 17.85 -5.22 -7.76
C MET A 165 19.04 -5.97 -8.36
N TYR A 166 18.78 -7.10 -9.01
CA TYR A 166 19.82 -8.00 -9.49
C TYR A 166 20.11 -7.82 -10.99
N PRO A 167 21.40 -7.76 -11.40
CA PRO A 167 21.85 -7.88 -12.78
C PRO A 167 21.87 -9.37 -13.20
N THR A 168 20.69 -9.97 -13.36
CA THR A 168 20.50 -11.44 -13.47
C THR A 168 21.39 -12.07 -14.54
N ALA A 169 21.41 -11.52 -15.77
CA ALA A 169 22.21 -12.11 -16.85
C ALA A 169 23.73 -12.06 -16.56
N TYR A 170 24.20 -10.97 -15.94
CA TYR A 170 25.62 -10.87 -15.56
C TYR A 170 25.98 -11.88 -14.45
N ASN A 171 25.11 -11.98 -13.44
CA ASN A 171 25.28 -12.90 -12.32
C ASN A 171 25.35 -14.35 -12.81
N ASP A 172 24.42 -14.74 -13.67
CA ASP A 172 24.36 -16.09 -14.25
C ASP A 172 25.59 -16.38 -15.10
N GLU A 173 26.01 -15.44 -15.96
CA GLU A 173 27.21 -15.61 -16.83
C GLU A 173 28.53 -15.74 -16.04
N ASN A 174 28.61 -15.16 -14.83
CA ASN A 174 29.83 -15.11 -14.03
C ASN A 174 29.78 -15.97 -12.76
N GLU A 175 28.70 -16.75 -12.58
CA GLU A 175 28.46 -17.58 -11.40
C GLU A 175 28.62 -16.80 -10.07
N ILE A 176 28.13 -15.55 -10.02
CA ILE A 176 28.30 -14.60 -8.91
C ILE A 176 26.97 -13.97 -8.49
N THR A 177 26.88 -13.47 -7.25
CA THR A 177 25.71 -12.74 -6.75
C THR A 177 26.04 -11.27 -6.51
N ARG A 178 25.89 -10.44 -7.54
CA ARG A 178 25.93 -8.98 -7.42
C ARG A 178 24.54 -8.38 -7.33
N TYR A 179 24.45 -7.18 -6.77
CA TYR A 179 23.19 -6.44 -6.65
C TYR A 179 23.43 -4.93 -6.68
N PHE A 180 22.37 -4.20 -7.01
CA PHE A 180 22.29 -2.74 -6.88
C PHE A 180 21.33 -2.42 -5.76
N ASN A 181 21.66 -1.44 -4.92
CA ASN A 181 20.69 -0.93 -3.95
C ASN A 181 19.62 -0.13 -4.66
N PHE A 182 18.41 -0.17 -4.14
CA PHE A 182 17.34 0.73 -4.50
C PHE A 182 17.04 1.62 -3.30
N THR A 183 17.15 2.94 -3.46
CA THR A 183 16.93 3.89 -2.37
C THR A 183 16.17 5.11 -2.87
N PHE A 184 15.21 5.56 -2.07
CA PHE A 184 14.57 6.84 -2.20
C PHE A 184 15.48 7.96 -1.69
N ILE A 185 15.47 9.08 -2.41
CA ILE A 185 16.08 10.36 -2.01
C ILE A 185 15.12 11.50 -2.34
N ASP A 186 15.23 12.61 -1.62
CA ASP A 186 14.45 13.81 -1.92
C ASP A 186 15.09 14.60 -3.08
N SER A 187 14.30 15.38 -3.81
CA SER A 187 14.82 16.25 -4.87
C SER A 187 15.87 17.25 -4.36
N GLU A 188 15.73 17.75 -3.13
CA GLU A 188 16.74 18.62 -2.49
C GLU A 188 18.08 17.91 -2.40
N GLU A 189 18.06 16.65 -1.97
CA GLU A 189 19.26 15.84 -1.82
C GLU A 189 19.91 15.57 -3.18
N PHE A 190 19.09 15.35 -4.23
CA PHE A 190 19.58 15.22 -5.59
C PHE A 190 20.29 16.49 -6.06
N PHE A 191 19.64 17.65 -5.95
CA PHE A 191 20.20 18.92 -6.41
C PHE A 191 21.39 19.42 -5.58
N ALA A 192 21.46 19.05 -4.30
CA ALA A 192 22.60 19.38 -3.43
C ALA A 192 23.79 18.41 -3.60
N THR A 193 23.63 17.30 -4.32
CA THR A 193 24.72 16.32 -4.52
C THR A 193 25.57 16.71 -5.73
N ASP A 194 26.73 17.32 -5.46
CA ASP A 194 27.70 17.68 -6.50
C ASP A 194 28.49 16.49 -7.04
N ASN A 195 28.80 15.49 -6.19
CA ASN A 195 29.62 14.34 -6.58
C ASN A 195 29.02 13.00 -6.12
N TRP A 196 28.32 12.36 -7.05
CA TRP A 196 27.71 11.04 -6.84
C TRP A 196 28.72 9.92 -6.58
N SER A 197 29.97 10.07 -7.01
CA SER A 197 31.00 9.04 -6.77
C SER A 197 31.31 8.91 -5.29
N ILE A 198 31.46 10.04 -4.58
CA ILE A 198 31.70 10.07 -3.12
C ILE A 198 30.53 9.46 -2.38
N LYS A 199 29.30 9.81 -2.77
CA LYS A 199 28.08 9.26 -2.15
C LYS A 199 28.02 7.73 -2.27
N LEU A 200 28.41 7.20 -3.42
CA LEU A 200 28.45 5.77 -3.71
C LEU A 200 29.57 5.00 -3.00
N GLU A 201 30.61 5.67 -2.48
CA GLU A 201 31.69 4.99 -1.74
C GLU A 201 31.17 4.32 -0.46
N SER A 202 30.16 4.92 0.17
CA SER A 202 29.54 4.41 1.39
C SER A 202 28.54 3.28 1.16
N THR A 203 28.23 2.96 -0.10
CA THR A 203 27.12 2.07 -0.43
C THR A 203 27.57 0.62 -0.54
N THR A 204 26.78 -0.29 0.05
CA THR A 204 26.96 -1.74 -0.13
C THR A 204 26.39 -2.18 -1.48
N GLY A 205 27.19 -2.80 -2.35
CA GLY A 205 26.74 -3.30 -3.65
C GLY A 205 27.48 -2.67 -4.83
N GLU A 206 27.09 -3.04 -6.04
CA GLU A 206 27.82 -2.66 -7.27
C GLU A 206 27.36 -1.35 -7.90
N GLY A 207 26.28 -0.79 -7.35
CA GLY A 207 25.72 0.48 -7.74
C GLY A 207 24.40 0.74 -7.05
N VAL A 208 23.75 1.84 -7.42
CA VAL A 208 22.52 2.30 -6.77
C VAL A 208 21.52 2.79 -7.81
N ILE A 209 20.26 2.45 -7.58
CA ILE A 209 19.10 3.03 -8.23
C ILE A 209 18.52 4.07 -7.26
N TYR A 210 18.66 5.33 -7.60
CA TYR A 210 18.13 6.46 -6.83
C TYR A 210 16.73 6.81 -7.34
N ALA A 211 15.71 6.52 -6.54
CA ALA A 211 14.34 6.96 -6.77
C ALA A 211 14.13 8.34 -6.17
N ILE A 212 13.94 9.35 -7.01
CA ILE A 212 13.86 10.74 -6.57
C ILE A 212 12.41 11.09 -6.29
N ILE A 213 12.15 11.60 -5.09
CA ILE A 213 10.85 12.10 -4.65
C ILE A 213 10.81 13.61 -4.96
N PRO A 214 10.03 14.06 -5.95
CA PRO A 214 9.83 15.48 -6.19
C PRO A 214 8.94 16.08 -5.10
N LYS A 215 9.17 17.33 -4.71
CA LYS A 215 8.29 18.05 -3.76
C LYS A 215 7.01 18.55 -4.38
N ASN A 216 7.00 18.75 -5.69
CA ASN A 216 5.86 19.29 -6.41
C ASN A 216 5.94 18.91 -7.90
N LYS A 217 4.87 19.23 -8.63
CA LYS A 217 4.75 18.92 -10.06
C LYS A 217 5.80 19.62 -10.94
N ALA A 218 6.25 20.83 -10.57
CA ALA A 218 7.21 21.59 -11.39
C ALA A 218 8.61 20.95 -11.36
N GLU A 219 9.04 20.44 -10.21
CA GLU A 219 10.35 19.81 -10.04
C GLU A 219 10.57 18.60 -10.95
N ILE A 220 9.52 17.89 -11.38
CA ILE A 220 9.67 16.75 -12.31
C ILE A 220 10.31 17.21 -13.64
N ALA A 221 9.93 18.40 -14.13
CA ALA A 221 10.50 18.95 -15.36
C ALA A 221 11.95 19.40 -15.15
N GLU A 222 12.27 19.94 -13.97
CA GLU A 222 13.62 20.38 -13.59
C GLU A 222 14.57 19.19 -13.43
N LEU A 223 14.14 18.15 -12.72
CA LEU A 223 14.85 16.88 -12.57
C LEU A 223 15.14 16.24 -13.93
N ARG A 224 14.14 16.23 -14.83
CA ARG A 224 14.33 15.72 -16.20
C ARG A 224 15.42 16.49 -16.94
N LYS A 225 15.46 17.82 -16.82
CA LYS A 225 16.49 18.65 -17.46
C LYS A 225 17.87 18.40 -16.86
N ALA A 226 17.96 18.31 -15.53
CA ALA A 226 19.21 18.08 -14.82
C ALA A 226 19.80 16.68 -15.11
N LEU A 227 18.95 15.65 -15.19
CA LEU A 227 19.40 14.29 -15.53
C LEU A 227 19.96 14.21 -16.95
N LEU A 228 19.42 15.00 -17.88
CA LEU A 228 19.89 15.08 -19.27
C LEU A 228 21.10 16.02 -19.47
N SER A 229 21.50 16.83 -18.48
CA SER A 229 22.58 17.81 -18.64
C SER A 229 23.99 17.20 -18.62
N GLY A 230 24.17 16.05 -17.98
CA GLY A 230 25.47 15.43 -17.75
C GLY A 230 26.06 15.67 -16.36
N GLU A 231 25.57 16.68 -15.63
CA GLU A 231 26.19 17.16 -14.38
C GLU A 231 26.14 16.12 -13.26
N HIS A 232 25.10 15.28 -13.24
CA HIS A 232 24.88 14.27 -12.19
C HIS A 232 25.26 12.84 -12.63
N ASN A 233 26.02 12.68 -13.71
CA ASN A 233 26.32 11.36 -14.26
C ASN A 233 27.26 10.55 -13.36
N ASN A 234 26.93 9.27 -13.21
CA ASN A 234 27.80 8.28 -12.60
C ASN A 234 27.57 6.90 -13.21
N GLN A 235 28.66 6.18 -13.49
CA GLN A 235 28.64 4.88 -14.17
C GLN A 235 27.95 3.77 -13.36
N ARG A 236 27.73 3.97 -12.05
CA ARG A 236 27.09 3.01 -11.14
C ARG A 236 25.77 3.54 -10.56
N ALA A 237 25.26 4.69 -11.06
CA ALA A 237 23.99 5.26 -10.63
C ALA A 237 22.95 5.20 -11.75
N VAL A 238 21.77 4.68 -11.42
CA VAL A 238 20.56 4.81 -12.24
C VAL A 238 19.61 5.73 -11.49
N PHE A 239 19.03 6.71 -12.15
CA PHE A 239 18.07 7.63 -11.55
C PHE A 239 16.67 7.33 -12.03
N VAL A 240 15.70 7.42 -11.13
CA VAL A 240 14.29 7.17 -11.41
C VAL A 240 13.47 8.35 -10.92
N ILE A 241 12.65 8.92 -11.80
CA ILE A 241 11.73 10.02 -11.47
C ILE A 241 10.31 9.65 -11.86
N PRO A 242 9.27 10.12 -11.14
CA PRO A 242 7.90 9.78 -11.46
C PRO A 242 7.42 10.54 -12.70
N ASN A 243 6.49 9.96 -13.45
CA ASN A 243 5.84 10.62 -14.59
C ASN A 243 4.91 11.76 -14.15
N SER A 244 4.30 11.62 -12.97
CA SER A 244 3.38 12.59 -12.38
C SER A 244 3.59 12.72 -10.88
N TYR A 245 3.36 13.92 -10.36
CA TYR A 245 3.43 14.18 -8.93
C TYR A 245 2.32 13.43 -8.19
N THR A 246 2.68 12.77 -7.10
CA THR A 246 1.76 12.11 -6.18
C THR A 246 2.09 12.58 -4.77
N GLU A 247 1.09 13.12 -4.07
CA GLU A 247 1.23 13.58 -2.69
C GLU A 247 1.30 12.37 -1.75
N ILE A 248 2.51 12.02 -1.30
CA ILE A 248 2.76 10.85 -0.44
C ILE A 248 3.12 11.24 0.99
N GLU A 249 3.49 12.51 1.26
CA GLU A 249 4.07 12.92 2.54
C GLU A 249 3.13 12.58 3.71
N LYS A 250 1.87 13.03 3.62
CA LYS A 250 0.88 12.79 4.67
C LYS A 250 0.68 11.29 4.92
N ILE A 251 0.51 10.52 3.86
CA ILE A 251 0.27 9.06 3.92
C ILE A 251 1.45 8.33 4.53
N ALA A 252 2.68 8.68 4.15
CA ALA A 252 3.89 8.05 4.69
C ALA A 252 4.01 8.27 6.20
N TYR A 253 3.82 9.51 6.66
CA TYR A 253 3.85 9.81 8.10
C TYR A 253 2.76 9.10 8.88
N GLU A 254 1.53 9.07 8.34
CA GLU A 254 0.44 8.33 8.96
C GLU A 254 0.75 6.82 9.03
N TYR A 255 1.31 6.24 7.96
CA TYR A 255 1.68 4.82 7.93
C TYR A 255 2.69 4.46 9.03
N ASP A 256 3.75 5.25 9.17
CA ASP A 256 4.74 5.03 10.24
C ASP A 256 4.12 5.24 11.63
N ALA A 257 3.33 6.29 11.81
CA ALA A 257 2.67 6.61 13.08
C ALA A 257 1.74 5.48 13.53
N VAL A 258 0.87 4.97 12.65
CA VAL A 258 -0.05 3.88 13.00
C VAL A 258 0.71 2.60 13.34
N LYS A 259 1.80 2.27 12.63
CA LYS A 259 2.64 1.10 12.97
C LYS A 259 3.24 1.22 14.36
N LEU A 260 3.70 2.41 14.75
CA LEU A 260 4.23 2.66 16.09
C LEU A 260 3.14 2.60 17.15
N LEU A 261 1.98 3.21 16.91
CA LEU A 261 0.84 3.18 17.83
C LEU A 261 0.35 1.75 18.07
N LYS A 262 0.27 0.93 17.02
CA LYS A 262 -0.06 -0.50 17.15
C LYS A 262 0.91 -1.23 18.08
N GLN A 263 2.21 -0.97 18.00
CA GLN A 263 3.20 -1.59 18.88
C GLN A 263 2.99 -1.23 20.36
N THR A 264 2.32 -0.10 20.65
CA THR A 264 1.98 0.31 22.01
C THR A 264 0.61 -0.18 22.48
N ALA A 265 -0.25 -0.65 21.58
CA ALA A 265 -1.62 -1.09 21.87
C ALA A 265 -1.73 -2.59 22.22
N VAL A 266 -0.64 -3.22 22.67
CA VAL A 266 -0.58 -4.68 22.90
C VAL A 266 -1.59 -5.17 23.94
N GLU A 267 -1.94 -4.32 24.92
CA GLU A 267 -2.89 -4.66 25.98
C GLU A 267 -4.36 -4.41 25.60
N ASP A 268 -4.62 -3.80 24.44
CA ASP A 268 -5.96 -3.53 23.92
C ASP A 268 -6.13 -4.16 22.53
N PRO A 269 -6.59 -5.43 22.47
CA PRO A 269 -6.77 -6.13 21.20
C PRO A 269 -7.76 -5.43 20.26
N LEU A 270 -8.77 -4.75 20.80
CA LEU A 270 -9.76 -4.06 19.98
C LEU A 270 -9.15 -2.84 19.29
N LEU A 271 -8.36 -2.06 20.04
CA LEU A 271 -7.60 -0.94 19.48
C LEU A 271 -6.53 -1.42 18.48
N ALA A 272 -5.86 -2.54 18.76
CA ALA A 272 -4.87 -3.13 17.85
C ALA A 272 -5.50 -3.58 16.53
N ASP A 273 -6.67 -4.24 16.58
CA ASP A 273 -7.46 -4.63 15.41
C ASP A 273 -7.92 -3.39 14.61
N GLU A 274 -8.28 -2.31 15.33
CA GLU A 274 -8.67 -1.06 14.69
C GLU A 274 -7.48 -0.43 13.94
N TYR A 275 -6.28 -0.38 14.54
CA TYR A 275 -5.07 0.07 13.86
C TYR A 275 -4.71 -0.79 12.64
N ASP A 276 -4.96 -2.10 12.67
CA ASP A 276 -4.69 -2.98 11.54
C ASP A 276 -5.46 -2.58 10.28
N ILE A 277 -6.71 -2.14 10.42
CA ILE A 277 -7.51 -1.65 9.29
C ILE A 277 -6.83 -0.44 8.62
N PHE A 278 -6.26 0.48 9.41
CA PHE A 278 -5.54 1.65 8.90
C PHE A 278 -4.20 1.26 8.27
N ILE A 279 -3.45 0.33 8.89
CA ILE A 279 -2.17 -0.15 8.36
C ILE A 279 -2.38 -0.81 7.01
N GLU A 280 -3.34 -1.73 6.89
CA GLU A 280 -3.65 -2.42 5.63
C GLU A 280 -3.97 -1.43 4.50
N ASP A 281 -4.77 -0.40 4.77
CA ASP A 281 -5.10 0.64 3.79
C ASP A 281 -3.90 1.51 3.41
N LEU A 282 -3.17 2.01 4.40
CA LEU A 282 -2.00 2.87 4.20
C LEU A 282 -0.86 2.12 3.50
N GLU A 283 -0.65 0.85 3.85
CA GLU A 283 0.34 -0.02 3.25
C GLU A 283 0.07 -0.24 1.76
N GLU A 284 -1.19 -0.38 1.37
CA GLU A 284 -1.59 -0.51 -0.04
C GLU A 284 -1.21 0.75 -0.84
N VAL A 285 -1.43 1.94 -0.28
CA VAL A 285 -1.04 3.21 -0.92
C VAL A 285 0.48 3.35 -1.01
N VAL A 286 1.19 3.13 0.09
CA VAL A 286 2.66 3.20 0.14
C VAL A 286 3.31 2.18 -0.79
N SER A 287 2.79 0.95 -0.80
CA SER A 287 3.27 -0.11 -1.70
C SER A 287 3.04 0.26 -3.15
N SER A 288 1.85 0.74 -3.51
CA SER A 288 1.56 1.21 -4.87
C SER A 288 2.50 2.33 -5.31
N PHE A 289 2.78 3.28 -4.42
CA PHE A 289 3.76 4.34 -4.66
C PHE A 289 5.16 3.77 -4.93
N ILE A 290 5.67 2.87 -4.09
CA ILE A 290 6.99 2.24 -4.28
C ILE A 290 7.04 1.42 -5.58
N LEU A 291 5.98 0.67 -5.87
CA LEU A 291 5.86 -0.14 -7.07
C LEU A 291 5.93 0.72 -8.34
N SER A 292 5.38 1.94 -8.32
CA SER A 292 5.42 2.86 -9.46
C SER A 292 6.85 3.22 -9.91
N TYR A 293 7.83 3.18 -8.99
CA TYR A 293 9.25 3.43 -9.25
C TYR A 293 10.07 2.15 -9.51
N THR A 294 9.66 1.02 -8.93
CA THR A 294 10.43 -0.23 -8.99
C THR A 294 10.01 -1.16 -10.14
N ARG A 295 8.78 -0.99 -10.66
CA ARG A 295 8.21 -1.82 -11.72
C ARG A 295 7.98 -1.02 -13.00
N PRO A 296 8.90 -1.11 -13.99
CA PRO A 296 8.75 -0.40 -15.26
C PRO A 296 7.43 -0.70 -15.99
N GLU A 297 6.86 -1.89 -15.80
CA GLU A 297 5.57 -2.30 -16.38
C GLU A 297 4.36 -1.49 -15.90
N ILE A 298 4.43 -0.85 -14.73
CA ILE A 298 3.37 0.05 -14.25
C ILE A 298 3.35 1.34 -15.07
N GLY A 299 4.49 1.74 -15.64
CA GLY A 299 4.60 2.99 -16.39
C GLY A 299 4.47 4.25 -15.51
N GLY A 300 4.72 4.13 -14.20
CA GLY A 300 4.64 5.24 -13.25
C GLY A 300 5.86 6.16 -13.22
N ALA A 301 6.99 5.72 -13.80
CA ALA A 301 8.26 6.42 -13.70
C ALA A 301 9.11 6.36 -14.99
N GLU A 302 10.08 7.27 -15.08
CA GLU A 302 11.12 7.35 -16.10
C GLU A 302 12.47 7.00 -15.48
N TYR A 303 13.31 6.31 -16.26
CA TYR A 303 14.62 5.82 -15.81
C TYR A 303 15.71 6.50 -16.63
N TYR A 304 16.78 6.92 -15.97
CA TYR A 304 17.90 7.64 -16.56
C TYR A 304 19.23 6.99 -16.16
N TYR A 305 20.12 6.85 -17.13
CA TYR A 305 21.47 6.33 -16.93
C TYR A 305 22.42 7.06 -17.89
N GLU A 306 23.54 7.58 -17.38
CA GLU A 306 24.54 8.35 -18.15
C GLU A 306 23.92 9.44 -19.06
N SER A 307 23.00 10.25 -18.50
CA SER A 307 22.25 11.32 -19.19
C SER A 307 21.37 10.90 -20.35
N GLU A 308 21.05 9.61 -20.44
CA GLU A 308 20.11 9.10 -21.42
C GLU A 308 18.88 8.51 -20.73
N LYS A 309 17.71 8.87 -21.26
CA LYS A 309 16.45 8.25 -20.87
C LYS A 309 16.39 6.83 -21.39
N GLN A 310 16.20 5.88 -20.48
CA GLN A 310 16.14 4.46 -20.78
C GLN A 310 14.70 4.04 -21.10
N THR A 311 14.52 3.24 -22.15
CA THR A 311 13.20 2.72 -22.53
C THR A 311 12.95 1.37 -21.85
N LEU A 312 12.45 1.41 -20.62
CA LEU A 312 12.15 0.23 -19.81
C LEU A 312 10.63 0.05 -19.68
N LYS A 313 10.12 -1.12 -20.06
CA LYS A 313 8.70 -1.49 -20.01
C LYS A 313 8.42 -2.71 -19.13
N ARG A 314 9.46 -3.41 -18.66
CA ARG A 314 9.36 -4.61 -17.81
C ARG A 314 10.55 -4.68 -16.85
N LYS A 315 10.36 -5.25 -15.66
CA LYS A 315 11.43 -5.54 -14.68
C LYS A 315 12.66 -6.24 -15.28
N ALA A 316 12.47 -7.16 -16.24
CA ALA A 316 13.56 -7.83 -16.92
C ALA A 316 14.48 -6.88 -17.71
N GLN A 317 13.94 -5.79 -18.28
CA GLN A 317 14.75 -4.80 -19.00
C GLN A 317 15.57 -3.93 -18.04
N LEU A 318 15.01 -3.62 -16.86
CA LEU A 318 15.77 -2.97 -15.80
C LEU A 318 16.93 -3.87 -15.35
N SER A 319 16.68 -5.15 -15.08
CA SER A 319 17.75 -6.12 -14.78
C SER A 319 18.79 -6.23 -15.91
N GLY A 320 18.36 -6.14 -17.17
CA GLY A 320 19.24 -6.09 -18.34
C GLY A 320 20.14 -4.85 -18.38
N LEU A 321 19.59 -3.66 -18.05
CA LEU A 321 20.37 -2.43 -17.91
C LEU A 321 21.44 -2.60 -16.81
N LEU A 322 21.07 -3.11 -15.64
CA LEU A 322 22.03 -3.37 -14.55
C LEU A 322 23.11 -4.37 -14.97
N SER A 323 22.74 -5.40 -15.73
CA SER A 323 23.70 -6.36 -16.28
C SER A 323 24.68 -5.70 -17.25
N ALA A 324 24.21 -4.80 -18.12
CA ALA A 324 25.07 -4.04 -19.02
C ALA A 324 26.05 -3.13 -18.26
N ILE A 325 25.59 -2.49 -17.18
CA ILE A 325 26.45 -1.71 -16.28
C ILE A 325 27.53 -2.61 -15.69
N CYS A 326 27.17 -3.79 -15.17
CA CYS A 326 28.16 -4.72 -14.63
C CYS A 326 29.17 -5.20 -15.69
N LYS A 327 28.74 -5.48 -16.92
CA LYS A 327 29.65 -5.84 -18.03
C LYS A 327 30.65 -4.73 -18.32
N LYS A 328 30.23 -3.46 -18.26
CA LYS A 328 31.10 -2.29 -18.46
C LYS A 328 32.09 -2.12 -17.31
N MET A 329 31.61 -2.16 -16.07
CA MET A 329 32.40 -1.83 -14.88
C MET A 329 33.31 -2.97 -14.41
N PHE A 330 32.90 -4.22 -14.65
CA PHE A 330 33.55 -5.40 -14.09
C PHE A 330 33.82 -6.46 -15.16
N ALA A 331 34.27 -6.02 -16.33
CA ALA A 331 34.53 -6.87 -17.49
C ALA A 331 35.53 -8.02 -17.22
N PHE A 332 36.39 -7.87 -16.22
CA PHE A 332 37.46 -8.81 -15.90
C PHE A 332 37.19 -9.63 -14.63
N THR A 333 35.93 -9.73 -14.18
CA THR A 333 35.57 -10.56 -13.02
C THR A 333 35.91 -12.03 -13.31
N PRO A 334 36.68 -12.71 -12.44
CA PRO A 334 36.97 -14.12 -12.62
C PRO A 334 35.71 -14.95 -12.38
N VAL A 335 35.52 -16.00 -13.19
CA VAL A 335 34.42 -16.95 -13.00
C VAL A 335 34.85 -18.04 -12.03
N ILE A 336 34.28 -18.02 -10.83
CA ILE A 336 34.54 -19.01 -9.78
C ILE A 336 33.22 -19.71 -9.46
N ASN A 337 33.04 -20.91 -10.03
CA ASN A 337 31.87 -21.74 -9.75
C ASN A 337 32.04 -22.47 -8.41
N ASN A 338 32.00 -21.70 -7.33
CA ASN A 338 31.99 -22.19 -5.96
C ASN A 338 31.35 -21.14 -5.05
N GLU A 339 30.07 -21.34 -4.72
CA GLU A 339 29.29 -20.43 -3.89
C GLU A 339 29.90 -20.23 -2.48
N ALA A 340 30.61 -21.22 -1.93
CA ALA A 340 31.23 -21.10 -0.61
C ALA A 340 32.42 -20.13 -0.61
N ILE A 341 33.03 -19.89 -1.77
CA ILE A 341 34.13 -18.95 -1.97
C ILE A 341 33.58 -17.62 -2.52
N ASN A 342 32.54 -17.68 -3.36
CA ASN A 342 31.99 -16.52 -4.04
C ASN A 342 31.00 -15.72 -3.17
N LYS A 343 31.52 -15.16 -2.06
CA LYS A 343 30.77 -14.34 -1.10
C LYS A 343 31.57 -13.09 -0.73
N ASN A 344 30.86 -12.01 -0.38
CA ASN A 344 31.47 -10.77 0.13
C ASN A 344 32.29 -11.04 1.41
N GLU A 345 31.78 -11.94 2.26
CA GLU A 345 32.45 -12.39 3.47
C GLU A 345 32.63 -13.90 3.42
N LEU A 346 33.88 -14.36 3.48
CA LEU A 346 34.19 -15.79 3.45
C LEU A 346 33.75 -16.45 4.77
N PRO A 347 33.12 -17.64 4.70
CA PRO A 347 32.81 -18.39 5.90
C PRO A 347 34.09 -18.80 6.64
N THR A 348 34.03 -18.87 7.97
CA THR A 348 35.19 -19.19 8.84
C THR A 348 35.89 -20.48 8.45
N VAL A 349 35.16 -21.48 7.94
CA VAL A 349 35.70 -22.75 7.46
C VAL A 349 36.64 -22.56 6.26
N ALA A 350 36.28 -21.69 5.31
CA ALA A 350 37.11 -21.38 4.15
C ALA A 350 38.40 -20.63 4.58
N ILE A 351 38.27 -19.67 5.51
CA ILE A 351 39.40 -18.93 6.09
C ILE A 351 40.36 -19.88 6.81
N ASN A 352 39.83 -20.79 7.64
CA ASN A 352 40.63 -21.76 8.39
C ASN A 352 41.34 -22.77 7.48
N SER A 353 40.71 -23.16 6.37
CA SER A 353 41.31 -24.10 5.41
C SER A 353 42.49 -23.46 4.67
N ARG A 354 42.41 -22.17 4.34
CA ARG A 354 43.53 -21.41 3.75
C ARG A 354 44.76 -21.40 4.66
N ASN A 355 44.57 -21.24 5.97
CA ASN A 355 45.68 -21.14 6.92
C ASN A 355 46.37 -22.49 7.22
N LYS A 356 45.87 -23.60 6.67
CA LYS A 356 46.46 -24.95 6.80
C LYS A 356 47.37 -25.36 5.62
N ILE A 357 47.43 -24.53 4.58
CA ILE A 357 48.33 -24.67 3.42
C ILE A 357 49.56 -23.80 3.69
#